data_AF-A0A7V3FDI2-F1
#
_entry.id   AF-A0A7V3FDI2-F1
#
_cell.length_a   1.000
_cell.length_b   1.000
_cell.length_c   1.000
_cell.angle_alpha   90.00
_cell.angle_beta   90.00
_cell.angle_gamma   90.00
#
_symmetry.space_group_name_H-M   'P 1'
#
loop_
_entity.id
_entity.type
_entity.pdbx_description
1 polymer ?
#
loop_
_entity_poly.entity_id
_entity_poly.type
_entity_poly.pdbx_seq_one_letter_code
_entity_poly.pdbx_strand_id
1 'polypeptide(L)'
;MAGVSGPSVAPFGAWPSPLDAARAARASVTISEPILDGQAVWWLEGRPAEWGRTALVRWDGAGDPADVVPEGFDVRTLVHEYGGGAFAVRDGVA
;
A
#
# COMPACT_ATOMS: atom_id res chain seq x y z
N MET A 1 21.13 -23.31 -5.84
CA MET A 1 20.57 -24.02 -4.67
C MET A 1 21.44 -23.71 -3.46
N ALA A 2 21.15 -22.63 -2.74
CA ALA A 2 21.89 -22.32 -1.51
C ALA A 2 21.44 -23.30 -0.41
N GLY A 3 22.37 -24.08 0.13
CA GLY A 3 22.09 -25.05 1.19
C GLY A 3 21.64 -24.35 2.47
N VAL A 4 20.63 -24.91 3.13
CA VAL A 4 20.22 -24.50 4.47
C VAL A 4 21.33 -24.90 5.45
N SER A 5 21.99 -23.91 6.04
CA SER A 5 22.92 -24.12 7.15
C SER A 5 22.15 -24.53 8.41
N GLY A 6 22.74 -25.40 9.23
CA GLY A 6 22.15 -25.85 10.49
C GLY A 6 21.98 -24.68 11.49
N PRO A 7 21.15 -24.87 12.55
CA PRO A 7 20.88 -23.82 13.53
C PRO A 7 22.17 -23.37 14.25
N SER A 8 22.35 -22.05 14.38
CA SER A 8 23.48 -21.44 15.09
C SER A 8 23.00 -20.69 16.35
N VAL A 9 23.69 -20.87 17.47
CA VAL A 9 23.43 -20.08 18.70
C VAL A 9 24.01 -18.68 18.54
N ALA A 10 23.22 -17.65 18.81
CA ALA A 10 23.66 -16.27 18.88
C ALA A 10 22.85 -15.47 19.92
N PRO A 11 23.39 -14.35 20.46
CA PRO A 11 22.69 -13.51 21.43
C PRO A 11 21.35 -12.99 20.91
N PHE A 12 20.41 -12.69 21.83
CA PHE A 12 19.16 -12.03 21.47
C PHE A 12 19.42 -10.72 20.73
N GLY A 13 18.76 -10.52 19.59
CA GLY A 13 18.94 -9.36 18.71
C GLY A 13 20.08 -9.48 17.70
N ALA A 14 20.89 -10.54 17.74
CA ALA A 14 22.03 -10.73 16.83
C ALA A 14 21.81 -11.83 15.77
N TRP A 15 20.58 -12.32 15.61
CA TRP A 15 20.28 -13.32 14.60
C TRP A 15 20.37 -12.69 13.19
N PRO A 16 21.09 -13.32 12.26
CA PRO A 16 21.14 -12.85 10.88
C PRO A 16 19.72 -12.91 10.30
N SER A 17 19.21 -11.74 9.89
CA SER A 17 17.90 -11.59 9.29
C SER A 17 18.03 -11.40 7.79
N PRO A 18 17.27 -12.15 6.95
CA PRO A 18 17.17 -11.86 5.52
C PRO A 18 16.29 -10.62 5.23
N LEU A 19 15.63 -10.07 6.26
CA LEU A 19 14.84 -8.86 6.21
C LEU A 19 15.69 -7.68 6.68
N ASP A 20 16.14 -6.86 5.74
CA ASP A 20 16.77 -5.57 6.04
C ASP A 20 15.72 -4.47 6.28
N ALA A 21 16.16 -3.33 6.80
CA ALA A 21 15.29 -2.20 7.10
C ALA A 21 14.58 -1.64 5.85
N ALA A 22 15.22 -1.67 4.68
CA ALA A 22 14.64 -1.16 3.44
C ALA A 22 13.49 -2.05 2.95
N ARG A 23 13.63 -3.37 3.06
CA ARG A 23 12.57 -4.35 2.77
C ARG A 23 11.40 -4.19 3.73
N ALA A 24 11.68 -4.03 5.02
CA ALA A 24 10.63 -3.78 6.01
C ALA A 24 9.84 -2.50 5.69
N ALA A 25 10.52 -1.41 5.35
CA ALA A 25 9.89 -0.14 4.98
C ALA A 25 9.09 -0.21 3.67
N ARG A 26 9.54 -0.98 2.67
CA ARG A 26 8.79 -1.15 1.40
C ARG A 26 7.56 -2.04 1.55
N ALA A 27 7.57 -2.98 2.50
CA ALA A 27 6.45 -3.89 2.71
C ALA A 27 5.21 -3.23 3.35
N SER A 28 5.30 -1.96 3.75
CA SER A 28 4.20 -1.24 4.43
C SER A 28 3.17 -0.63 3.47
N VAL A 29 2.78 -1.36 2.43
CA VAL A 29 1.63 -0.96 1.59
C VAL A 29 0.36 -1.07 2.45
N THR A 30 -0.42 0.00 2.50
CA THR A 30 -1.67 0.06 3.28
C THR A 30 -2.84 0.23 2.35
N ILE A 31 -3.92 -0.53 2.57
CA ILE A 31 -5.18 -0.39 1.83
C ILE A 31 -6.23 0.17 2.78
N SER A 32 -6.97 1.20 2.37
CA SER A 32 -8.02 1.82 3.17
C SER A 32 -9.20 2.31 2.33
N GLU A 33 -10.33 2.56 3.02
CA GLU A 33 -11.56 3.13 2.45
C GLU A 33 -12.05 2.41 1.16
N PRO A 34 -12.21 1.07 1.14
CA PRO A 34 -12.72 0.41 -0.04
C PRO A 34 -14.19 0.79 -0.31
N ILE A 35 -14.50 1.20 -1.54
CA ILE A 35 -15.86 1.51 -2.00
C ILE A 35 -16.17 0.68 -3.26
N LEU A 36 -17.38 0.11 -3.30
CA LEU A 36 -17.92 -0.53 -4.49
C LEU A 36 -18.78 0.45 -5.28
N ASP A 37 -18.53 0.56 -6.57
CA ASP A 37 -19.36 1.30 -7.52
C ASP A 37 -19.59 0.45 -8.78
N GLY A 38 -20.81 -0.05 -8.93
CA GLY A 38 -21.15 -1.03 -9.97
C GLY A 38 -20.38 -2.34 -9.81
N GLN A 39 -19.49 -2.64 -10.75
CA GLN A 39 -18.59 -3.81 -10.72
C GLN A 39 -17.15 -3.45 -10.35
N ALA A 40 -16.86 -2.17 -10.15
CA ALA A 40 -15.53 -1.70 -9.82
C ALA A 40 -15.34 -1.56 -8.30
N VAL A 41 -14.15 -1.92 -7.85
CA VAL A 41 -13.65 -1.67 -6.50
C VAL A 41 -12.70 -0.48 -6.56
N TRP A 42 -12.89 0.46 -5.64
CA TRP A 42 -12.05 1.64 -5.47
C TRP A 42 -11.45 1.64 -4.07
N TRP A 43 -10.19 2.04 -3.91
CA TRP A 43 -9.55 2.13 -2.60
C TRP A 43 -8.41 3.14 -2.59
N LEU A 44 -8.01 3.52 -1.39
CA LEU A 44 -6.78 4.26 -1.16
C LEU A 44 -5.65 3.27 -0.88
N GLU A 45 -4.51 3.44 -1.56
CA GLU A 45 -3.33 2.62 -1.38
C GLU A 45 -2.10 3.45 -1.03
N GLY A 46 -1.46 3.14 0.10
CA GLY A 46 -0.23 3.78 0.54
C GLY A 46 0.96 3.33 -0.33
N ARG A 47 1.75 4.29 -0.81
CA ARG A 47 2.92 4.06 -1.66
C ARG A 47 4.21 4.52 -0.95
N PRO A 48 4.80 3.71 -0.05
CA PRO A 48 6.05 4.07 0.64
C PRO A 48 7.21 4.38 -0.30
N ALA A 49 7.25 3.72 -1.47
CA ALA A 49 8.27 3.91 -2.48
C ALA A 49 8.10 5.21 -3.30
N GLU A 50 6.95 5.88 -3.20
CA GLU A 50 6.60 7.06 -3.98
C GLU A 50 6.40 8.26 -3.06
N TRP A 51 7.44 8.56 -2.27
CA TRP A 51 7.46 9.66 -1.30
C TRP A 51 6.36 9.58 -0.23
N GLY A 52 5.81 8.38 0.01
CA GLY A 52 4.79 8.13 1.01
C GLY A 52 3.40 8.62 0.64
N ARG A 53 3.15 8.93 -0.63
CA ARG A 53 1.83 9.37 -1.10
C ARG A 53 0.77 8.28 -0.96
N THR A 54 -0.49 8.69 -0.92
CA THR A 54 -1.66 7.82 -1.07
C THR A 54 -2.19 7.91 -2.49
N ALA A 55 -2.35 6.76 -3.16
CA ALA A 55 -2.95 6.65 -4.49
C ALA A 55 -4.44 6.28 -4.38
N LEU A 56 -5.29 6.86 -5.24
CA LEU A 56 -6.62 6.34 -5.49
C LEU A 56 -6.54 5.29 -6.60
N VAL A 57 -6.95 4.07 -6.30
CA VAL A 57 -6.85 2.92 -7.20
C VAL A 57 -8.25 2.41 -7.56
N ARG A 58 -8.41 1.97 -8.79
CA ARG A 58 -9.63 1.34 -9.33
C ARG A 58 -9.30 -0.02 -9.93
N TRP A 59 -10.18 -0.99 -9.70
CA TRP A 59 -10.15 -2.28 -10.39
C TRP A 59 -11.56 -2.69 -10.79
N ASP A 60 -11.79 -3.06 -12.04
CA ASP A 60 -13.12 -3.42 -12.57
C ASP A 60 -13.43 -4.92 -12.54
N GLY A 61 -12.59 -5.71 -11.85
CA GLY A 61 -12.69 -7.16 -11.79
C GLY A 61 -11.98 -7.88 -12.93
N ALA A 62 -11.40 -7.16 -13.90
CA ALA A 62 -10.58 -7.71 -14.97
C ALA A 62 -9.23 -6.97 -15.05
N GLY A 63 -8.18 -7.70 -15.44
CA GLY A 63 -6.84 -7.13 -15.54
C GLY A 63 -6.26 -6.67 -14.20
N ASP A 64 -5.27 -5.78 -14.28
CA ASP A 64 -4.58 -5.23 -13.11
C ASP A 64 -5.28 -3.95 -12.61
N PRO A 65 -5.26 -3.69 -11.29
CA PRO A 65 -5.65 -2.39 -10.73
C PRO A 65 -4.86 -1.23 -11.33
N ALA A 66 -5.51 -0.07 -11.47
CA ALA A 66 -4.88 1.13 -12.02
C ALA A 66 -5.10 2.35 -11.12
N ASP A 67 -4.07 3.21 -11.06
CA ASP A 67 -4.15 4.52 -10.43
C ASP A 67 -5.10 5.43 -11.23
N VAL A 68 -6.01 6.09 -10.52
CA VAL A 68 -7.01 7.00 -11.11
C VAL A 68 -6.45 8.41 -11.24
N VAL A 69 -5.64 8.83 -10.26
CA VAL A 69 -4.99 10.14 -10.21
C VAL A 69 -3.52 9.95 -10.59
N PRO A 70 -2.94 10.80 -11.46
CA PRO A 70 -1.54 10.68 -11.87
C PRO A 70 -0.55 10.70 -10.70
N GLU A 71 0.63 10.14 -10.94
CA GLU A 71 1.76 10.25 -10.01
C GLU A 71 2.07 11.72 -9.65
N GLY A 72 2.51 11.94 -8.41
CA GLY A 72 2.82 13.27 -7.88
C GLY A 72 1.69 13.91 -7.05
N PHE A 73 0.49 13.31 -7.06
CA PHE A 73 -0.60 13.69 -6.17
C PHE A 73 -0.70 12.75 -4.96
N ASP A 74 -1.10 13.32 -3.83
CA ASP A 74 -1.31 12.61 -2.57
C ASP A 74 -2.79 12.70 -2.18
N VAL A 75 -3.54 11.62 -2.41
CA VAL A 75 -4.98 11.54 -2.17
C VAL A 75 -5.24 11.28 -0.69
N ARG A 76 -4.96 12.29 0.13
CA ARG A 76 -5.18 12.28 1.58
C ARG A 76 -5.78 13.59 2.07
N THR A 77 -6.38 13.54 3.24
CA THR A 77 -6.90 14.72 3.93
C THR A 77 -6.19 14.90 5.27
N LEU A 78 -6.37 16.08 5.87
CA LEU A 78 -5.96 16.38 7.25
C LEU A 78 -7.17 16.44 8.19
N VAL A 79 -8.25 15.73 7.85
CA VAL A 79 -9.44 15.68 8.71
C VAL A 79 -9.02 15.16 10.08
N HIS A 80 -9.22 15.99 11.11
CA HIS A 80 -8.75 15.75 12.47
C HIS A 80 -7.24 15.44 12.59
N GLU A 81 -6.41 15.81 11.61
CA GLU A 81 -4.99 15.41 11.47
C GLU A 81 -4.73 13.90 11.28
N TYR A 82 -5.78 13.07 11.31
CA TYR A 82 -5.71 11.63 11.09
C TYR A 82 -6.09 11.24 9.66
N GLY A 83 -6.76 12.13 8.94
CA GLY A 83 -7.30 11.89 7.61
C GLY A 83 -8.71 11.31 7.63
N GLY A 84 -9.16 10.87 6.46
CA GLY A 84 -10.47 10.28 6.24
C GLY A 84 -11.27 10.99 5.14
N GLY A 85 -12.08 10.22 4.43
CA GLY A 85 -13.01 10.73 3.41
C GLY A 85 -12.30 11.44 2.26
N ALA A 86 -11.16 10.90 1.81
CA ALA A 86 -10.33 11.56 0.80
C ALA A 86 -10.93 11.46 -0.61
N PHE A 87 -11.89 10.57 -0.82
CA PHE A 87 -12.61 10.43 -2.08
C PHE A 87 -14.06 10.00 -1.84
N ALA A 88 -14.88 10.21 -2.85
CA ALA A 88 -16.19 9.59 -3.02
C ALA A 88 -16.25 9.05 -4.45
N VAL A 89 -17.11 8.08 -4.71
CA VAL A 89 -17.30 7.58 -6.08
C VAL A 89 -18.78 7.37 -6.34
N ARG A 90 -19.19 7.66 -7.58
CA ARG A 90 -20.53 7.38 -8.07
C ARG A 90 -20.54 7.28 -9.59
N ASP A 91 -21.21 6.27 -10.12
CA ASP A 91 -21.48 6.11 -11.56
C ASP A 91 -20.18 6.16 -12.40
N GLY A 92 -19.10 5.57 -11.87
CA GLY A 92 -17.77 5.47 -12.48
C GLY A 92 -16.86 6.68 -12.30
N VAL A 93 -17.28 7.68 -11.51
CA VAL A 93 -16.55 8.95 -11.33
C VAL A 93 -16.19 9.15 -9.87
N ALA A 94 -14.93 9.53 -9.61
CA ALA A 94 -14.40 9.89 -8.30
C ALA A 94 -14.02 11.38 -8.23
#